data_AF-A0A2M7P5U2-F1
#
_entry.id   AF-A0A2M7P5U2-F1
#
_cell.length_a   1.000
_cell.length_b   1.000
_cell.length_c   1.000
_cell.angle_alpha   90.00
_cell.angle_beta   90.00
_cell.angle_gamma   90.00
#
_symmetry.space_group_name_H-M   'P 1'
#
loop_
_entity.id
_entity.type
_entity.pdbx_description
1 polymer ?
#
loop_
_entity_poly.entity_id
_entity_poly.type
_entity_poly.pdbx_seq_one_letter_code
_entity_poly.pdbx_strand_id
1 'polypeptide(L)'
;MSLLNRFSKHFSLPWPRKVATGDFCKPITIIFQQFRAVLRADNHALEIIADMGEKLGGEYLFDRHYIETAIEDMVIAVHQAIDRINDLTNGRCKTLYPICDQLASRVRIMMSGLEDWQGPALGWLQEIRPRDWPLVGGKGAHLAEMIHDPAVRVPPGFVITTRMFHDFMDEGGLLPLFARFEAMLTGGVDNEAVLEETRQQLEDMVRVTGPPAAFLDSVGEFLARMTSEAGQPIFLAIRSSAQEEDLDFSFAGQFL
;
A
#
# COMPACT_ATOMS: atom_id res chain seq x y z
N MET A 1 -54.56 23.66 -29.83
CA MET A 1 -54.83 22.44 -29.04
C MET A 1 -53.52 21.97 -28.42
N SER A 2 -53.36 22.29 -27.13
CA SER A 2 -52.07 22.51 -26.44
C SER A 2 -51.21 21.26 -26.25
N LEU A 3 -49.88 21.46 -26.41
CA LEU A 3 -48.77 20.56 -26.07
C LEU A 3 -48.87 19.93 -24.67
N LEU A 4 -49.64 20.56 -23.76
CA LEU A 4 -49.93 20.04 -22.41
C LEU A 4 -50.68 18.69 -22.42
N ASN A 5 -51.49 18.40 -23.44
CA ASN A 5 -52.24 17.14 -23.50
C ASN A 5 -51.42 15.94 -24.00
N ARG A 6 -50.22 16.17 -24.55
CA ARG A 6 -49.26 15.08 -24.87
C ARG A 6 -48.37 14.74 -23.68
N PHE A 7 -48.06 15.71 -22.80
CA PHE A 7 -47.26 15.48 -21.60
C PHE A 7 -48.00 14.68 -20.51
N SER A 8 -49.33 14.82 -20.40
CA SER A 8 -50.11 14.10 -19.38
C SER A 8 -50.19 12.57 -19.60
N LYS A 9 -49.94 12.09 -20.83
CA LYS A 9 -49.94 10.66 -21.17
C LYS A 9 -48.66 9.92 -20.79
N HIS A 10 -47.56 10.63 -20.48
CA HIS A 10 -46.33 10.00 -19.97
C HIS A 10 -46.28 9.94 -18.45
N PHE A 11 -47.09 10.74 -17.74
CA PHE A 11 -47.19 10.73 -16.28
C PHE A 11 -48.38 9.91 -15.73
N SER A 12 -49.13 9.23 -16.60
CA SER A 12 -50.26 8.36 -16.23
C SER A 12 -49.90 6.87 -16.19
N LEU A 13 -48.60 6.54 -16.15
CA LEU A 13 -48.18 5.21 -15.72
C LEU A 13 -48.38 5.14 -14.20
N PRO A 14 -49.17 4.18 -13.69
CA PRO A 14 -49.27 3.98 -12.26
C PRO A 14 -47.84 3.72 -11.76
N TRP A 15 -47.35 4.56 -10.85
CA TRP A 15 -46.15 4.27 -10.10
C TRP A 15 -46.25 2.81 -9.65
N PRO A 16 -45.26 1.94 -9.94
CA PRO A 16 -45.29 0.60 -9.41
C PRO A 16 -45.29 0.76 -7.89
N ARG A 17 -46.46 0.56 -7.27
CA ARG A 17 -46.52 0.35 -5.83
C ARG A 17 -45.69 -0.90 -5.61
N LYS A 18 -44.41 -0.70 -5.25
CA LYS A 18 -43.62 -1.75 -4.63
C LYS A 18 -44.44 -2.20 -3.43
N VAL A 19 -45.10 -3.35 -3.59
CA VAL A 19 -45.63 -4.11 -2.48
C VAL A 19 -44.45 -4.29 -1.55
N ALA A 20 -44.60 -3.82 -0.31
CA ALA A 20 -43.57 -3.86 0.71
C ALA A 20 -43.21 -5.33 0.99
N THR A 21 -42.25 -5.85 0.25
CA THR A 21 -41.56 -7.09 0.58
C THR A 21 -40.60 -6.76 1.71
N GLY A 22 -41.06 -6.97 2.94
CA GLY A 22 -40.26 -7.50 4.05
C GLY A 22 -39.03 -6.75 4.58
N ASP A 23 -38.54 -5.68 3.95
CA ASP A 23 -37.40 -4.90 4.45
C ASP A 23 -37.87 -3.52 4.87
N PHE A 24 -37.65 -3.21 6.15
CA PHE A 24 -37.97 -1.93 6.79
C PHE A 24 -37.43 -0.76 5.93
N CYS A 25 -38.32 -0.06 5.23
CA CYS A 25 -37.97 1.23 4.63
C CYS A 25 -37.54 2.17 5.77
N LYS A 26 -36.27 2.57 5.78
CA LYS A 26 -35.74 3.55 6.73
C LYS A 26 -36.60 4.83 6.63
N PRO A 27 -37.07 5.40 7.75
CA PRO A 27 -37.77 6.69 7.74
C PRO A 27 -36.98 7.74 6.95
N ILE A 28 -37.68 8.60 6.20
CA ILE A 28 -37.04 9.66 5.39
C ILE A 28 -36.16 10.58 6.24
N THR A 29 -36.49 10.76 7.52
CA THR A 29 -35.68 11.49 8.50
C THR A 29 -34.32 10.85 8.72
N ILE A 30 -34.25 9.51 8.78
CA ILE A 30 -32.98 8.77 8.91
C ILE A 30 -32.16 8.90 7.64
N ILE A 31 -32.78 8.75 6.47
CA ILE A 31 -32.09 8.90 5.17
C ILE A 31 -31.52 10.31 5.02
N PHE A 32 -32.31 11.34 5.35
CA PHE A 32 -31.88 12.72 5.29
C PHE A 32 -30.76 13.05 6.29
N GLN A 33 -30.84 12.50 7.51
CA GLN A 33 -29.77 12.63 8.51
C GLN A 33 -28.47 11.96 8.04
N GLN A 34 -28.56 10.76 7.48
CA GLN A 34 -27.40 10.05 6.93
C GLN A 34 -26.78 10.79 5.74
N PHE A 35 -27.60 11.34 4.83
CA PHE A 35 -27.11 12.16 3.72
C PHE A 35 -26.40 13.44 4.21
N ARG A 36 -26.95 14.13 5.22
CA ARG A 36 -26.27 15.27 5.84
C ARG A 36 -24.95 14.88 6.52
N ALA A 37 -24.87 13.67 7.08
CA ALA A 37 -23.64 13.17 7.67
C ALA A 37 -22.56 12.92 6.61
N VAL A 38 -22.92 12.37 5.44
CA VAL A 38 -22.00 12.25 4.29
C VAL A 38 -21.43 13.62 3.91
N LEU A 39 -22.30 14.62 3.70
CA LEU A 39 -21.84 15.95 3.30
C LEU A 39 -20.93 16.61 4.34
N ARG A 40 -21.14 16.34 5.64
CA ARG A 40 -20.25 16.85 6.69
C ARG A 40 -18.87 16.21 6.63
N ALA A 41 -18.82 14.89 6.43
CA ALA A 41 -17.57 14.16 6.33
C ALA A 41 -16.78 14.58 5.07
N ASP A 42 -17.46 14.76 3.94
CA ASP A 42 -16.88 15.27 2.70
C ASP A 42 -16.34 16.70 2.85
N ASN A 43 -17.13 17.60 3.44
CA ASN A 43 -16.66 18.96 3.72
C ASN A 43 -15.45 18.98 4.65
N HIS A 44 -15.41 18.11 5.66
CA HIS A 44 -14.27 18.01 6.56
C HIS A 44 -13.00 17.53 5.84
N ALA A 45 -13.12 16.55 4.95
CA ALA A 45 -12.01 16.15 4.09
C ALA A 45 -11.52 17.32 3.20
N LEU A 46 -12.44 18.09 2.62
CA LEU A 46 -12.09 19.28 1.83
C LEU A 46 -11.41 20.38 2.66
N GLU A 47 -11.82 20.58 3.91
CA GLU A 47 -11.17 21.51 4.85
C GLU A 47 -9.72 21.09 5.12
N ILE A 48 -9.47 19.79 5.34
CA ILE A 48 -8.11 19.26 5.52
C ILE A 48 -7.28 19.44 4.25
N ILE A 49 -7.84 19.15 3.06
CA ILE A 49 -7.14 19.38 1.77
C ILE A 49 -6.76 20.85 1.61
N ALA A 50 -7.69 21.77 1.92
CA ALA A 50 -7.45 23.20 1.81
C ALA A 50 -6.34 23.66 2.77
N ASP A 51 -6.41 23.22 4.03
CA ASP A 51 -5.42 23.53 5.06
C ASP A 51 -4.02 22.99 4.72
N MET A 52 -3.94 21.75 4.20
CA MET A 52 -2.69 21.18 3.69
C MET A 52 -2.18 21.95 2.47
N GLY A 53 -3.07 22.37 1.56
CA GLY A 53 -2.74 23.14 0.36
C GLY A 53 -2.17 24.53 0.68
N GLU A 54 -2.72 25.23 1.68
CA GLU A 54 -2.19 26.50 2.15
C GLU A 54 -0.79 26.35 2.73
N LYS A 55 -0.55 25.32 3.52
CA LYS A 55 0.77 25.04 4.10
C LYS A 55 1.81 24.63 3.05
N LEU A 56 1.39 23.91 2.00
CA LEU A 56 2.25 23.61 0.84
C LEU A 56 2.68 24.87 0.07
N GLY A 57 1.93 25.97 0.18
CA GLY A 57 2.26 27.26 -0.44
C GLY A 57 3.54 27.92 0.07
N GLY A 58 4.16 27.39 1.14
CA GLY A 58 5.46 27.82 1.65
C GLY A 58 5.43 29.03 2.59
N GLU A 59 4.25 29.61 2.85
CA GLU A 59 4.07 30.74 3.76
C GLU A 59 3.94 30.31 5.25
N TYR A 60 3.80 29.00 5.50
CA TYR A 60 3.58 28.45 6.84
C TYR A 60 4.60 27.37 7.18
N LEU A 61 5.17 27.43 8.38
CA LEU A 61 5.98 26.37 8.95
C LEU A 61 5.07 25.34 9.62
N PHE A 62 5.26 24.06 9.30
CA PHE A 62 4.57 22.94 9.94
C PHE A 62 5.58 21.84 10.28
N ASP A 63 5.26 21.03 11.28
CA ASP A 63 6.08 19.92 11.72
C ASP A 63 5.54 18.57 11.23
N ARG A 64 6.28 17.50 11.50
CA ARG A 64 5.87 16.13 11.14
C ARG A 64 4.56 15.74 11.82
N HIS A 65 4.34 16.20 13.05
CA HIS A 65 3.14 15.91 13.82
C HIS A 65 1.89 16.44 13.11
N TYR A 66 1.95 17.67 12.57
CA TYR A 66 0.87 18.21 11.75
C TYR A 66 0.51 17.29 10.56
N ILE A 67 1.51 16.78 9.84
CA ILE A 67 1.27 15.93 8.67
C ILE A 67 0.60 14.61 9.09
N GLU A 68 1.11 13.99 10.17
CA GLU A 68 0.56 12.75 10.71
C GLU A 68 -0.90 12.94 11.14
N THR A 69 -1.20 14.01 11.89
CA THR A 69 -2.57 14.36 12.30
C THR A 69 -3.48 14.64 11.11
N ALA A 70 -3.02 15.42 10.11
CA ALA A 70 -3.83 15.74 8.93
C ALA A 70 -4.20 14.47 8.13
N ILE A 71 -3.28 13.52 8.00
CA ILE A 71 -3.53 12.24 7.34
C ILE A 71 -4.49 11.38 8.17
N GLU A 72 -4.30 11.28 9.49
CA GLU A 72 -5.22 10.55 10.37
C GLU A 72 -6.64 11.10 10.28
N ASP A 73 -6.79 12.42 10.40
CA ASP A 73 -8.08 13.11 10.30
C ASP A 73 -8.72 12.91 8.91
N MET A 74 -7.92 12.96 7.84
CA MET A 74 -8.39 12.70 6.47
C MET A 74 -8.94 11.28 6.34
N VAL A 75 -8.19 10.29 6.81
CA VAL A 75 -8.60 8.88 6.78
C VAL A 75 -9.89 8.71 7.56
N ILE A 76 -9.99 9.26 8.77
CA ILE A 76 -11.21 9.23 9.58
C ILE A 76 -12.39 9.86 8.83
N ALA A 77 -12.21 11.03 8.21
CA ALA A 77 -13.24 11.71 7.45
C ALA A 77 -13.74 10.86 6.28
N VAL A 78 -12.83 10.27 5.51
CA VAL A 78 -13.18 9.42 4.35
C VAL A 78 -13.86 8.13 4.80
N HIS A 79 -13.38 7.46 5.85
CA HIS A 79 -14.04 6.27 6.40
C HIS A 79 -15.46 6.58 6.88
N GLN A 80 -15.64 7.71 7.57
CA GLN A 80 -16.98 8.16 7.97
C GLN A 80 -17.87 8.44 6.77
N ALA A 81 -17.35 9.05 5.69
CA ALA A 81 -18.12 9.25 4.47
C ALA A 81 -18.55 7.91 3.85
N ILE A 82 -17.63 6.95 3.75
CA ILE A 82 -17.88 5.60 3.22
C ILE A 82 -18.93 4.88 4.07
N ASP A 83 -18.82 4.90 5.41
CA ASP A 83 -19.80 4.29 6.32
C ASP A 83 -21.21 4.80 6.07
N ARG A 84 -21.36 6.12 5.97
CA ARG A 84 -22.67 6.75 5.80
C ARG A 84 -23.25 6.49 4.40
N ILE A 85 -22.40 6.47 3.36
CA ILE A 85 -22.82 6.09 2.00
C ILE A 85 -23.23 4.62 1.96
N ASN A 86 -22.48 3.75 2.63
CA ASN A 86 -22.76 2.33 2.70
C ASN A 86 -24.09 2.06 3.43
N ASP A 87 -24.35 2.80 4.51
CA ASP A 87 -25.63 2.79 5.22
C ASP A 87 -26.80 3.24 4.33
N LEU A 88 -26.64 4.32 3.57
CA LEU A 88 -27.66 4.84 2.66
C LEU A 88 -27.96 3.88 1.51
N THR A 89 -26.94 3.17 1.04
CA THR A 89 -27.04 2.27 -0.11
C THR A 89 -27.37 0.83 0.27
N ASN A 90 -27.56 0.54 1.56
CA ASN A 90 -27.78 -0.80 2.12
C ASN A 90 -26.63 -1.76 1.76
N GLY A 91 -25.38 -1.36 2.00
CA GLY A 91 -24.23 -2.24 1.88
C GLY A 91 -23.64 -2.37 0.47
N ARG A 92 -24.06 -1.53 -0.50
CA ARG A 92 -23.59 -1.62 -1.89
C ARG A 92 -22.20 -1.03 -2.11
N CYS A 93 -21.65 -0.31 -1.14
CA CYS A 93 -20.37 0.39 -1.25
C CYS A 93 -19.27 -0.23 -0.39
N LYS A 94 -19.43 -1.49 0.05
CA LYS A 94 -18.43 -2.22 0.85
C LYS A 94 -17.06 -2.36 0.16
N THR A 95 -16.99 -2.24 -1.16
CA THR A 95 -15.73 -2.30 -1.90
C THR A 95 -14.85 -1.07 -1.71
N LEU A 96 -15.36 0.02 -1.13
CA LEU A 96 -14.59 1.25 -0.92
C LEU A 96 -13.68 1.21 0.30
N TYR A 97 -14.01 0.41 1.32
CA TYR A 97 -13.17 0.23 2.51
C TYR A 97 -11.75 -0.25 2.17
N PRO A 98 -11.56 -1.39 1.45
CA PRO A 98 -10.21 -1.87 1.16
C PRO A 98 -9.41 -0.90 0.29
N ILE A 99 -10.06 -0.11 -0.56
CA ILE A 99 -9.39 0.91 -1.37
C ILE A 99 -8.89 2.05 -0.48
N CYS A 100 -9.71 2.51 0.46
CA CYS A 100 -9.35 3.56 1.41
C CYS A 100 -8.19 3.12 2.32
N ASP A 101 -8.29 1.90 2.86
CA ASP A 101 -7.24 1.31 3.69
C ASP A 101 -5.91 1.19 2.93
N GLN A 102 -5.96 0.71 1.68
CA GLN A 102 -4.77 0.60 0.83
C GLN A 102 -4.11 1.97 0.57
N LEU A 103 -4.90 3.01 0.29
CA LEU A 103 -4.40 4.35 0.07
C LEU A 103 -3.80 4.95 1.35
N ALA A 104 -4.46 4.75 2.50
CA ALA A 104 -3.98 5.20 3.80
C ALA A 104 -2.64 4.55 4.17
N SER A 105 -2.50 3.23 3.97
CA SER A 105 -1.24 2.51 4.22
C SER A 105 -0.10 3.04 3.36
N ARG A 106 -0.33 3.26 2.05
CA ARG A 106 0.69 3.84 1.15
C ARG A 106 1.18 5.20 1.62
N VAL A 107 0.25 6.06 2.05
CA VAL A 107 0.58 7.41 2.56
C VAL A 107 1.36 7.33 3.87
N ARG A 108 1.00 6.42 4.79
CA ARG A 108 1.74 6.22 6.05
C ARG A 108 3.18 5.74 5.82
N ILE A 109 3.39 4.81 4.89
CA ILE A 109 4.75 4.33 4.56
C ILE A 109 5.58 5.51 4.03
N MET A 110 5.00 6.39 3.20
CA MET A 110 5.66 7.62 2.74
C MET A 110 6.05 8.55 3.86
N MET A 111 5.19 8.69 4.87
CA MET A 111 5.47 9.55 6.02
C MET A 111 6.54 8.99 6.95
N SER A 112 6.81 7.69 6.93
CA SER A 112 7.85 7.10 7.76
C SER A 112 9.24 7.70 7.49
N GLY A 113 9.47 8.29 6.30
CA GLY A 113 10.77 8.82 5.89
C GLY A 113 11.78 7.73 5.53
N LEU A 114 11.34 6.47 5.53
CA LEU A 114 12.07 5.33 4.99
C LEU A 114 11.75 5.27 3.51
N GLU A 115 12.41 6.09 2.69
CA GLU A 115 12.27 6.03 1.23
C GLU A 115 12.96 4.76 0.72
N ASP A 116 12.33 3.61 0.92
CA ASP A 116 12.81 2.29 0.49
C ASP A 116 12.43 1.97 -0.97
N TRP A 117 11.80 2.91 -1.68
CA TRP A 117 11.40 2.74 -3.08
C TRP A 117 12.09 3.71 -4.05
N GLN A 118 12.94 4.62 -3.58
CA GLN A 118 13.66 5.56 -4.44
C GLN A 118 15.14 5.16 -4.53
N GLY A 119 15.54 4.63 -5.68
CA GLY A 119 16.92 4.21 -5.91
C GLY A 119 17.04 3.20 -7.04
N PRO A 120 18.24 2.71 -7.32
CA PRO A 120 18.44 1.63 -8.28
C PRO A 120 17.92 0.30 -7.72
N ALA A 121 17.43 -0.60 -8.58
CA ALA A 121 17.01 -1.96 -8.21
C ALA A 121 18.17 -2.87 -7.75
N LEU A 122 19.40 -2.52 -8.15
CA LEU A 122 20.65 -3.21 -7.80
C LEU A 122 21.70 -2.19 -7.35
N GLY A 123 22.53 -2.56 -6.39
CA GLY A 123 23.66 -1.73 -5.95
C GLY A 123 24.85 -2.54 -5.49
N TRP A 124 26.07 -2.10 -5.82
CA TRP A 124 27.29 -2.69 -5.27
C TRP A 124 27.40 -2.39 -3.78
N LEU A 125 27.74 -3.39 -2.96
CA LEU A 125 27.84 -3.21 -1.51
C LEU A 125 28.86 -2.12 -1.12
N GLN A 126 29.90 -1.92 -1.94
CA GLN A 126 30.93 -0.89 -1.74
C GLN A 126 30.43 0.53 -2.03
N GLU A 127 29.36 0.66 -2.81
CA GLU A 127 28.78 1.95 -3.23
C GLU A 127 27.65 2.42 -2.32
N ILE A 128 27.11 1.53 -1.49
CA ILE A 128 26.07 1.82 -0.50
C ILE A 128 26.58 2.85 0.52
N ARG A 129 25.75 3.85 0.82
CA ARG A 129 26.00 4.91 1.81
C ARG A 129 24.88 4.92 2.86
N PRO A 130 25.05 5.65 3.98
CA PRO A 130 24.01 5.73 5.03
C PRO A 130 22.63 6.17 4.54
N ARG A 131 22.55 7.01 3.51
CA ARG A 131 21.28 7.41 2.89
C ARG A 131 20.56 6.26 2.18
N ASP A 132 21.29 5.22 1.76
CA ASP A 132 20.78 4.08 1.01
C ASP A 132 20.39 2.93 1.95
N TRP A 133 20.58 3.07 3.27
CA TRP A 133 20.24 2.03 4.26
C TRP A 133 18.77 1.57 4.19
N PRO A 134 17.78 2.46 4.01
CA PRO A 134 16.39 2.03 3.82
C PRO A 134 16.20 1.15 2.57
N LEU A 135 17.08 1.25 1.58
CA LEU A 135 16.98 0.47 0.35
C LEU A 135 17.53 -0.96 0.48
N VAL A 136 18.37 -1.22 1.48
CA VAL A 136 19.19 -2.44 1.55
C VAL A 136 18.91 -3.27 2.81
N GLY A 137 18.12 -2.75 3.75
CA GLY A 137 17.84 -3.37 5.05
C GLY A 137 19.03 -3.38 6.00
N GLY A 138 18.82 -3.84 7.24
CA GLY A 138 19.81 -3.74 8.32
C GLY A 138 21.10 -4.53 8.02
N LYS A 139 20.99 -5.77 7.56
CA LYS A 139 22.17 -6.62 7.22
C LYS A 139 22.98 -6.04 6.07
N GLY A 140 22.31 -5.56 5.02
CA GLY A 140 22.94 -4.92 3.87
C GLY A 140 23.70 -3.65 4.27
N ALA A 141 23.08 -2.83 5.12
CA ALA A 141 23.67 -1.62 5.68
C ALA A 141 24.91 -1.94 6.53
N HIS A 142 24.82 -2.90 7.46
CA HIS A 142 25.96 -3.32 8.29
C HIS A 142 27.11 -3.90 7.47
N LEU A 143 26.84 -4.71 6.45
CA LEU A 143 27.88 -5.22 5.54
C LEU A 143 28.55 -4.08 4.77
N ALA A 144 27.76 -3.12 4.27
CA ALA A 144 28.29 -1.94 3.59
C ALA A 144 29.17 -1.08 4.51
N GLU A 145 28.81 -0.94 5.79
CA GLU A 145 29.63 -0.27 6.78
C GLU A 145 30.95 -1.02 7.01
N MET A 146 30.90 -2.34 7.23
CA MET A 146 32.08 -3.18 7.45
C MET A 146 33.05 -3.20 6.26
N ILE A 147 32.56 -3.04 5.02
CA ILE A 147 33.42 -2.95 3.82
C ILE A 147 34.38 -1.77 3.88
N HIS A 148 33.97 -0.68 4.53
CA HIS A 148 34.80 0.52 4.65
C HIS A 148 35.80 0.45 5.82
N ASP A 149 35.69 -0.57 6.67
CA ASP A 149 36.65 -0.82 7.75
C ASP A 149 37.86 -1.61 7.22
N PRO A 150 39.08 -1.01 7.21
CA PRO A 150 40.29 -1.70 6.74
C PRO A 150 40.70 -2.90 7.62
N ALA A 151 40.16 -3.03 8.83
CA ALA A 151 40.42 -4.17 9.72
C ALA A 151 39.60 -5.43 9.35
N VAL A 152 38.54 -5.28 8.55
CA VAL A 152 37.61 -6.37 8.22
C VAL A 152 37.67 -6.68 6.72
N ARG A 153 37.76 -7.97 6.38
CA ARG A 153 37.64 -8.42 4.99
C ARG A 153 36.23 -8.93 4.72
N VAL A 154 35.45 -8.12 4.02
CA VAL A 154 34.12 -8.51 3.55
C VAL A 154 34.21 -8.98 2.09
N PRO A 155 33.64 -10.15 1.73
CA PRO A 155 33.59 -10.60 0.35
C PRO A 155 32.87 -9.60 -0.57
N PRO A 156 33.30 -9.47 -1.84
CA PRO A 156 32.58 -8.62 -2.79
C PRO A 156 31.18 -9.17 -3.05
N GLY A 157 30.23 -8.26 -3.24
CA GLY A 157 28.86 -8.60 -3.53
C GLY A 157 28.04 -7.37 -3.90
N PHE A 158 26.79 -7.62 -4.24
CA PHE A 158 25.79 -6.60 -4.53
C PHE A 158 24.50 -6.94 -3.78
N VAL A 159 23.62 -5.94 -3.69
CA VAL A 159 22.33 -6.06 -3.03
C VAL A 159 21.22 -5.86 -4.07
N ILE A 160 20.17 -6.65 -3.93
CA ILE A 160 18.88 -6.39 -4.56
C ILE A 160 18.13 -5.47 -3.61
N THR A 161 17.82 -4.26 -4.04
CA THR A 161 17.22 -3.26 -3.16
C THR A 161 15.72 -3.47 -3.02
N THR A 162 15.12 -2.89 -1.98
CA THR A 162 13.67 -2.85 -1.77
C THR A 162 12.93 -2.16 -2.92
N ARG A 163 13.60 -1.30 -3.71
CA ARG A 163 13.06 -0.81 -4.99
C ARG A 163 12.59 -1.95 -5.89
N MET A 164 13.42 -2.99 -6.05
CA MET A 164 13.07 -4.12 -6.91
C MET A 164 11.84 -4.86 -6.38
N PHE A 165 11.72 -4.97 -5.06
CA PHE A 165 10.53 -5.55 -4.43
C PHE A 165 9.28 -4.73 -4.76
N HIS A 166 9.35 -3.41 -4.65
CA HIS A 166 8.23 -2.52 -5.01
C HIS A 166 7.85 -2.63 -6.49
N ASP A 167 8.83 -2.61 -7.39
CA ASP A 167 8.60 -2.77 -8.84
C ASP A 167 7.97 -4.15 -9.14
N PHE A 168 8.46 -5.22 -8.51
CA PHE A 168 7.91 -6.57 -8.65
C PHE A 168 6.46 -6.68 -8.14
N MET A 169 6.15 -6.04 -7.01
CA MET A 169 4.81 -6.08 -6.43
C MET A 169 3.79 -5.31 -7.30
N ASP A 170 4.20 -4.18 -7.88
CA ASP A 170 3.36 -3.34 -8.73
C ASP A 170 3.16 -3.97 -10.12
N GLU A 171 4.25 -4.25 -10.84
CA GLU A 171 4.18 -4.84 -12.19
C GLU A 171 3.60 -6.26 -12.17
N GLY A 172 3.84 -7.00 -11.09
CA GLY A 172 3.32 -8.34 -10.87
C GLY A 172 1.84 -8.40 -10.50
N GLY A 173 1.19 -7.26 -10.26
CA GLY A 173 -0.21 -7.22 -9.82
C GLY A 173 -0.43 -7.91 -8.47
N LEU A 174 0.60 -7.96 -7.63
CA LEU A 174 0.58 -8.65 -6.32
C LEU A 174 -0.06 -7.80 -5.23
N LEU A 175 -0.03 -6.47 -5.39
CA LEU A 175 -0.54 -5.51 -4.39
C LEU A 175 -1.97 -5.80 -3.92
N PRO A 176 -2.96 -6.12 -4.77
CA PRO A 176 -4.33 -6.36 -4.30
C PRO A 176 -4.46 -7.63 -3.45
N LEU A 177 -3.76 -8.71 -3.82
CA LEU A 177 -3.79 -9.96 -3.07
C LEU A 177 -3.04 -9.82 -1.74
N PHE A 178 -1.90 -9.13 -1.76
CA PHE A 178 -1.14 -8.83 -0.55
C PHE A 178 -1.96 -7.98 0.42
N ALA A 179 -2.62 -6.92 -0.06
CA ALA A 179 -3.51 -6.09 0.77
C ALA A 179 -4.67 -6.88 1.37
N ARG A 180 -5.25 -7.81 0.59
CA ARG A 180 -6.28 -8.74 1.10
C ARG A 180 -5.71 -9.62 2.22
N PHE A 181 -4.52 -10.19 2.04
CA PHE A 181 -3.86 -11.03 3.03
C PHE A 181 -3.55 -10.26 4.32
N GLU A 182 -3.01 -9.04 4.20
CA GLU A 182 -2.73 -8.14 5.32
C GLU A 182 -4.00 -7.80 6.11
N ALA A 183 -5.08 -7.44 5.43
CA ALA A 183 -6.36 -7.13 6.07
C ALA A 183 -6.92 -8.31 6.89
N MET A 184 -6.67 -9.55 6.45
CA MET A 184 -7.06 -10.75 7.20
C MET A 184 -6.23 -10.93 8.48
N LEU A 185 -4.95 -10.55 8.47
CA LEU A 185 -4.09 -10.59 9.65
C LEU A 185 -4.50 -9.54 10.68
N THR A 186 -4.79 -8.31 10.24
CA THR A 186 -5.13 -7.19 11.14
C THR A 186 -6.56 -7.27 11.67
N GLY A 187 -7.48 -7.86 10.91
CA GLY A 187 -8.89 -8.00 11.28
C GLY A 187 -9.19 -9.06 12.35
N GLY A 188 -8.18 -9.86 12.74
CA GLY A 188 -8.37 -11.05 13.56
C GLY A 188 -8.76 -12.25 12.69
N VAL A 189 -8.02 -13.35 12.82
CA VAL A 189 -8.23 -14.54 12.00
C VAL A 189 -9.41 -15.33 12.57
N ASP A 190 -10.61 -15.09 12.04
CA ASP A 190 -11.79 -15.91 12.36
C ASP A 190 -11.73 -17.30 11.70
N ASN A 191 -10.89 -17.48 10.67
CA ASN A 191 -10.78 -18.72 9.92
C ASN A 191 -9.36 -18.94 9.34
N GLU A 192 -8.56 -19.73 10.05
CA GLU A 192 -7.19 -20.08 9.69
C GLU A 192 -7.08 -20.79 8.33
N ALA A 193 -8.11 -21.55 7.92
CA ALA A 193 -8.11 -22.22 6.62
C ALA A 193 -8.14 -21.23 5.45
N VAL A 194 -8.87 -20.11 5.59
CA VAL A 194 -8.92 -19.06 4.55
C VAL A 194 -7.61 -18.29 4.50
N LEU A 195 -6.97 -18.08 5.65
CA LEU A 195 -5.65 -17.44 5.71
C LEU A 195 -4.62 -18.30 4.99
N GLU A 196 -4.60 -19.60 5.27
CA GLU A 196 -3.69 -20.56 4.63
C GLU A 196 -3.92 -20.67 3.12
N GLU A 197 -5.18 -20.71 2.67
CA GLU A 197 -5.51 -20.67 1.25
C GLU A 197 -4.99 -19.39 0.58
N THR A 198 -5.17 -18.25 1.25
CA THR A 198 -4.71 -16.95 0.72
C THR A 198 -3.18 -16.85 0.70
N ARG A 199 -2.49 -17.40 1.72
CA ARG A 199 -1.03 -17.54 1.75
C ARG A 199 -0.53 -18.36 0.56
N GLN A 200 -1.14 -19.51 0.32
CA GLN A 200 -0.75 -20.39 -0.79
C GLN A 200 -0.98 -19.72 -2.15
N GLN A 201 -2.12 -19.03 -2.33
CA GLN A 201 -2.39 -18.24 -3.53
C GLN A 201 -1.30 -17.18 -3.77
N LEU A 202 -0.87 -16.50 -2.70
CA LEU A 202 0.17 -15.48 -2.79
C LEU A 202 1.53 -16.07 -3.15
N GLU A 203 1.93 -17.18 -2.55
CA GLU A 203 3.18 -17.88 -2.89
C GLU A 203 3.21 -18.40 -4.33
N ASP A 204 2.11 -18.99 -4.78
CA ASP A 204 1.98 -19.48 -6.15
C ASP A 204 2.07 -18.32 -7.15
N MET A 205 1.43 -17.19 -6.84
CA MET A 205 1.47 -16.01 -7.69
C MET A 205 2.87 -15.39 -7.74
N VAL A 206 3.57 -15.30 -6.62
CA VAL A 206 4.97 -14.84 -6.57
C VAL A 206 5.86 -15.75 -7.42
N ARG A 207 5.69 -17.08 -7.32
CA ARG A 207 6.47 -18.05 -8.11
C ARG A 207 6.20 -17.95 -9.61
N VAL A 208 4.95 -17.74 -10.01
CA VAL A 208 4.56 -17.67 -11.43
C VAL A 208 4.95 -16.34 -12.06
N THR A 209 4.80 -15.23 -11.33
CA THR A 209 5.10 -13.89 -11.84
C THR A 209 6.58 -13.78 -12.19
N GLY A 210 7.45 -14.19 -11.27
CA GLY A 210 8.90 -14.07 -11.45
C GLY A 210 9.38 -12.61 -11.60
N PRO A 211 10.68 -12.35 -11.45
CA PRO A 211 11.19 -10.99 -11.60
C PRO A 211 11.10 -10.51 -13.07
N PRO A 212 10.84 -9.20 -13.30
CA PRO A 212 10.95 -8.56 -14.61
C PRO A 212 12.20 -8.98 -15.41
N ALA A 213 12.04 -9.25 -16.70
CA ALA A 213 13.13 -9.70 -17.57
C ALA A 213 14.32 -8.72 -17.60
N ALA A 214 14.04 -7.42 -17.67
CA ALA A 214 15.07 -6.38 -17.65
C ALA A 214 15.90 -6.37 -16.34
N PHE A 215 15.29 -6.76 -15.23
CA PHE A 215 16.01 -6.93 -13.97
C PHE A 215 16.94 -8.14 -14.02
N LEU A 216 16.49 -9.26 -14.58
CA LEU A 216 17.33 -10.45 -14.75
C LEU A 216 18.55 -10.17 -15.64
N ASP A 217 18.38 -9.38 -16.70
CA ASP A 217 19.48 -8.93 -17.55
C ASP A 217 20.50 -8.11 -16.73
N SER A 218 20.00 -7.18 -15.91
CA SER A 218 20.84 -6.36 -15.02
C SER A 218 21.59 -7.20 -13.99
N VAL A 219 20.94 -8.22 -13.40
CA VAL A 219 21.61 -9.18 -12.51
C VAL A 219 22.70 -9.95 -13.27
N GLY A 220 22.42 -10.34 -14.51
CA GLY A 220 23.39 -10.99 -15.40
C GLY A 220 24.66 -10.16 -15.60
N GLU A 221 24.54 -8.83 -15.76
CA GLU A 221 25.67 -7.91 -15.89
C GLU A 221 26.51 -7.86 -14.60
N PHE A 222 25.87 -7.76 -13.44
CA PHE A 222 26.56 -7.79 -12.14
C PHE A 222 27.33 -9.11 -11.93
N LEU A 223 26.69 -10.24 -12.24
CA LEU A 223 27.28 -11.57 -12.15
C LEU A 223 28.46 -11.74 -13.12
N ALA A 224 28.33 -11.26 -14.35
CA ALA A 224 29.39 -11.31 -15.35
C ALA A 224 30.61 -10.50 -14.89
N ARG A 225 30.39 -9.31 -14.32
CA ARG A 225 31.46 -8.49 -13.75
C ARG A 225 32.17 -9.21 -12.59
N MET A 226 31.43 -9.72 -11.61
CA MET A 226 32.01 -10.48 -10.49
C MET A 226 32.83 -11.69 -10.96
N THR A 227 32.33 -12.42 -11.96
CA THR A 227 33.03 -13.59 -12.51
C THR A 227 34.32 -13.18 -13.22
N SER A 228 34.30 -12.07 -13.96
CA SER A 228 35.48 -11.55 -14.65
C SER A 228 36.59 -11.11 -13.68
N GLU A 229 36.22 -10.50 -12.56
CA GLU A 229 37.15 -10.04 -11.52
C GLU A 229 37.74 -11.21 -10.71
N ALA A 230 36.97 -12.28 -10.51
CA ALA A 230 37.41 -13.47 -9.77
C ALA A 230 38.26 -14.46 -10.59
N GLY A 231 38.15 -14.45 -11.94
CA GLY A 231 38.91 -15.32 -12.84
C GLY A 231 38.59 -16.82 -12.73
N GLN A 232 37.54 -17.19 -12.00
CA GLN A 232 37.09 -18.56 -11.75
C GLN A 232 35.56 -18.60 -11.61
N PRO A 233 34.92 -19.79 -11.71
CA PRO A 233 33.52 -19.94 -11.33
C PRO A 233 33.30 -19.47 -9.88
N ILE A 234 32.39 -18.53 -9.71
CA ILE A 234 32.04 -17.96 -8.41
C ILE A 234 30.88 -18.74 -7.77
N PHE A 235 30.92 -18.90 -6.45
CA PHE A 235 29.80 -19.40 -5.66
C PHE A 235 29.21 -18.24 -4.88
N LEU A 236 27.88 -18.14 -4.88
CA LEU A 236 27.16 -17.01 -4.27
C LEU A 236 26.31 -17.49 -3.11
N ALA A 237 26.28 -16.68 -2.06
CA ALA A 237 25.34 -16.83 -0.96
C ALA A 237 24.24 -15.78 -1.13
N ILE A 238 22.99 -16.23 -1.31
CA ILE A 238 21.81 -15.36 -1.34
C ILE A 238 21.27 -15.27 0.09
N ARG A 239 21.07 -14.05 0.59
CA ARG A 239 20.59 -13.80 1.96
C ARG A 239 19.54 -12.72 1.95
N SER A 240 18.48 -12.92 2.73
CA SER A 240 17.49 -11.86 3.00
C SER A 240 18.08 -10.82 3.95
N SER A 241 17.72 -9.56 3.70
CA SER A 241 18.06 -8.40 4.52
C SER A 241 16.78 -7.60 4.73
N ALA A 242 16.16 -7.76 5.91
CA ALA A 242 14.97 -7.01 6.27
C ALA A 242 15.34 -5.79 7.12
N GLN A 243 14.47 -4.78 7.13
CA GLN A 243 14.70 -3.53 7.86
C GLN A 243 14.47 -3.68 9.36
N GLU A 244 13.56 -4.56 9.77
CA GLU A 244 13.10 -4.70 11.16
C GLU A 244 13.82 -5.78 11.97
N GLU A 245 14.84 -6.44 11.44
CA GLU A 245 15.61 -7.45 12.20
C GLU A 245 16.44 -6.85 13.35
N ASP A 246 16.58 -5.51 13.39
CA ASP A 246 17.36 -4.76 14.38
C ASP A 246 16.50 -3.96 15.39
N LEU A 247 15.16 -4.06 15.34
CA LEU A 247 14.30 -3.66 16.46
C LEU A 247 14.23 -4.83 17.46
N ASP A 248 13.95 -4.56 18.76
CA ASP A 248 14.11 -5.45 19.95
C ASP A 248 13.61 -6.93 19.87
N PHE A 249 13.02 -7.35 18.76
CA PHE A 249 12.64 -8.73 18.46
C PHE A 249 13.48 -9.30 17.32
N SER A 250 14.46 -10.14 17.66
CA SER A 250 15.28 -10.85 16.69
C SER A 250 14.47 -11.93 15.95
N PHE A 251 14.21 -11.72 14.66
CA PHE A 251 13.57 -12.70 13.76
C PHE A 251 14.61 -13.53 12.96
N ALA A 252 15.78 -13.78 13.55
CA ALA A 252 16.84 -14.52 12.89
C ALA A 252 16.39 -15.95 12.52
N GLY A 253 16.28 -16.23 11.22
CA GLY A 253 16.06 -17.59 10.68
C GLY A 253 14.65 -17.92 10.17
N GLN A 254 13.75 -16.94 10.04
CA GLN A 254 12.36 -17.20 9.61
C GLN A 254 12.18 -17.45 8.10
N PHE A 255 13.21 -17.21 7.28
CA PHE A 255 13.17 -17.37 5.82
C PHE A 255 13.90 -18.64 5.32
N LEU A 256 13.78 -19.76 6.05
CA LEU A 256 14.31 -21.07 5.63
C LEU A 256 13.23 -21.93 4.97
#